data_AF-A0A0M2VET9-F1
#
_entry.id   AF-A0A0M2VET9-F1
#
_cell.length_a   1.000
_cell.length_b   1.000
_cell.length_c   1.000
_cell.angle_alpha   90.00
_cell.angle_beta   90.00
_cell.angle_gamma   90.00
#
_symmetry.space_group_name_H-M   'P 1'
#
loop_
_entity.id
_entity.type
_entity.pdbx_description
1 polymer ?
#
loop_
_entity_poly.entity_id
_entity_poly.type
_entity_poly.pdbx_seq_one_letter_code
_entity_poly.pdbx_strand_id
1 'polypeptide(L)'
;MSLHHFDDNVSITEASPGVYIDLNGNQLTDKQVRQVVTPHDFTVANALIGRDLARPWRRGLAIILDVLVIALLASGSFLLVLPVACYLAFRCHLQQQQKRRNTVIAVAALLLILLPILPDKGDDNNENKVAAGILVAASAIALTNTDCNAVCADKQLDNIITQLRGSMLSDADVEAMVTELLSESILTEAEQQAALSKVMRDIKQHRKLAAKQATDQLIHVSTQSSAQVSWWQTLQQSDHSVLKWLQGILTDLGIGYGWAVAYFTLFISWNNGQTIGKAMLGIKVVQLNNTPLSLWQSFGRQGGYSAGFATGLLGFIQIYWDPNRQAIQDKVADTLVLQMRF
;
A
#
# COMPACT_ATOMS: atom_id res chain seq x y z
N MET A 1 -44.74 1.23 5.88
CA MET A 1 -44.14 -0.13 5.80
C MET A 1 -43.67 -0.48 7.20
N SER A 2 -44.52 -1.21 7.95
CA SER A 2 -44.31 -1.47 9.37
C SER A 2 -43.03 -2.29 9.58
N LEU A 3 -42.07 -1.73 10.32
CA LEU A 3 -40.91 -2.47 10.81
C LEU A 3 -41.42 -3.28 11.99
N HIS A 4 -41.62 -4.59 11.82
CA HIS A 4 -41.75 -5.49 12.96
C HIS A 4 -40.44 -5.37 13.75
N HIS A 5 -40.52 -4.73 14.91
CA HIS A 5 -39.41 -4.50 15.81
C HIS A 5 -39.22 -5.77 16.63
N PHE A 6 -38.10 -6.44 16.44
CA PHE A 6 -37.72 -7.58 17.28
C PHE A 6 -37.01 -7.03 18.52
N ASP A 7 -37.59 -7.25 19.69
CA ASP A 7 -37.00 -6.92 20.99
C ASP A 7 -35.71 -7.71 21.21
N ASP A 8 -34.78 -7.16 22.00
CA ASP A 8 -33.44 -7.71 22.25
C ASP A 8 -33.44 -9.10 22.96
N ASN A 9 -34.62 -9.64 23.28
CA ASN A 9 -34.84 -10.93 23.95
C ASN A 9 -35.55 -11.97 23.07
N VAL A 10 -35.74 -11.74 21.77
CA VAL A 10 -36.38 -12.74 20.91
C VAL A 10 -35.40 -13.86 20.58
N SER A 11 -35.61 -15.04 21.18
CA SER A 11 -34.88 -16.25 20.78
C SER A 11 -35.51 -16.79 19.49
N ILE A 12 -34.77 -16.68 18.39
CA ILE A 12 -35.11 -17.30 17.12
C ILE A 12 -34.49 -18.70 17.11
N THR A 13 -35.28 -19.72 16.77
CA THR A 13 -34.79 -21.10 16.64
C THR A 13 -34.94 -21.59 15.21
N GLU A 14 -34.03 -22.45 14.78
CA GLU A 14 -34.11 -23.13 13.49
C GLU A 14 -34.81 -24.47 13.69
N ALA A 15 -36.01 -24.62 13.13
CA ALA A 15 -36.82 -25.83 13.27
C ALA A 15 -36.45 -26.89 12.22
N SER A 16 -36.03 -26.45 11.04
CA SER A 16 -35.43 -27.25 9.98
C SER A 16 -34.51 -26.36 9.15
N PRO A 17 -33.57 -26.90 8.34
CA PRO A 17 -32.64 -26.07 7.56
C PRO A 17 -33.35 -24.96 6.78
N GLY A 18 -33.04 -23.70 7.10
CA GLY A 18 -33.62 -22.51 6.46
C GLY A 18 -35.02 -22.11 6.92
N VAL A 19 -35.59 -22.80 7.92
CA VAL A 19 -36.90 -22.49 8.52
C VAL A 19 -36.71 -22.02 9.95
N TYR A 20 -36.96 -20.73 10.16
CA TYR A 20 -36.81 -20.07 11.46
C TYR A 20 -38.16 -19.76 12.07
N ILE A 21 -38.25 -19.99 13.38
CA ILE A 21 -39.47 -19.77 14.15
C ILE A 21 -39.17 -18.78 15.29
N ASP A 22 -40.12 -17.88 15.53
CA ASP A 22 -40.08 -16.98 16.68
C ASP A 22 -40.52 -17.68 17.98
N LEU A 23 -40.43 -16.97 19.11
CA LEU A 23 -40.88 -17.45 20.42
C LEU A 23 -42.37 -17.85 20.47
N ASN A 24 -43.19 -17.33 19.54
CA ASN A 24 -44.63 -17.57 19.50
C ASN A 24 -44.99 -18.76 18.59
N GLY A 25 -44.01 -19.42 17.98
CA GLY A 25 -44.24 -20.51 17.04
C GLY A 25 -44.52 -20.05 15.61
N ASN A 26 -44.38 -18.76 15.30
CA ASN A 26 -44.61 -18.23 13.95
C ASN A 26 -43.34 -18.34 13.11
N GLN A 27 -43.50 -18.84 11.88
CA GLN A 27 -42.41 -18.89 10.91
C GLN A 27 -42.06 -17.49 10.40
N LEU A 28 -40.77 -17.17 10.41
CA LEU A 28 -40.25 -15.94 9.83
C LEU A 28 -40.28 -16.01 8.30
N THR A 29 -40.70 -14.92 7.66
CA THR A 29 -40.59 -14.76 6.20
C THR A 29 -39.14 -14.52 5.77
N ASP A 30 -38.77 -14.86 4.53
CA ASP A 30 -37.41 -14.63 3.97
C ASP A 30 -36.90 -13.19 4.13
N LYS A 31 -37.85 -12.23 4.20
CA LYS A 31 -37.53 -10.82 4.39
C LYS A 31 -37.21 -10.49 5.84
N GLN A 32 -37.90 -11.11 6.79
CA GLN A 32 -37.64 -10.97 8.22
C GLN A 32 -36.36 -11.70 8.60
N VAL A 33 -36.15 -12.92 8.08
CA VAL A 33 -34.91 -13.69 8.24
C VAL A 33 -33.70 -12.83 7.91
N ARG A 34 -33.70 -12.17 6.75
CA ARG A 34 -32.57 -11.31 6.34
C ARG A 34 -32.44 -10.00 7.14
N GLN A 35 -33.38 -9.66 8.02
CA GLN A 35 -33.31 -8.43 8.83
C GLN A 35 -32.71 -8.66 10.21
N VAL A 36 -32.70 -9.89 10.69
CA VAL A 36 -32.27 -10.25 12.04
C VAL A 36 -31.21 -11.34 12.00
N VAL A 37 -30.32 -11.36 12.98
CA VAL A 37 -29.34 -12.45 13.11
C VAL A 37 -30.08 -13.75 13.42
N THR A 38 -29.87 -14.76 12.59
CA THR A 38 -30.40 -16.11 12.79
C THR A 38 -29.30 -17.05 13.33
N PRO A 39 -29.67 -18.14 14.03
CA PRO A 39 -28.73 -19.18 14.45
C PRO A 39 -28.24 -20.07 13.28
N HIS A 40 -28.42 -19.62 12.04
CA HIS A 40 -27.91 -20.30 10.85
C HIS A 40 -26.38 -20.38 10.99
N ASP A 41 -25.87 -21.60 11.06
CA ASP A 41 -24.52 -22.00 11.46
C ASP A 41 -24.29 -21.96 12.98
N PHE A 42 -23.97 -23.12 13.58
CA PHE A 42 -23.87 -23.40 15.03
C PHE A 42 -22.86 -22.54 15.82
N THR A 43 -22.23 -21.56 15.19
CA THR A 43 -21.17 -20.70 15.72
C THR A 43 -21.67 -19.35 16.24
N VAL A 44 -22.95 -19.00 16.02
CA VAL A 44 -23.55 -17.74 16.46
C VAL A 44 -23.84 -17.75 17.97
N ALA A 45 -23.28 -16.79 18.71
CA ALA A 45 -23.56 -16.62 20.12
C ALA A 45 -25.01 -16.16 20.37
N ASN A 46 -25.67 -16.73 21.39
CA ASN A 46 -27.06 -16.41 21.74
C ASN A 46 -27.31 -14.90 21.94
N ALA A 47 -26.31 -14.16 22.40
CA ALA A 47 -26.41 -12.70 22.61
C ALA A 47 -26.54 -11.88 21.31
N LEU A 48 -26.29 -12.49 20.15
CA LEU A 48 -26.37 -11.87 18.84
C LEU A 48 -27.69 -12.18 18.12
N ILE A 49 -28.32 -13.32 18.43
CA ILE A 49 -29.57 -13.77 17.80
C ILE A 49 -30.66 -12.70 17.98
N GLY A 50 -31.42 -12.43 16.91
CA GLY A 50 -32.49 -11.44 16.92
C GLY A 50 -32.03 -9.99 16.73
N ARG A 51 -30.73 -9.69 16.79
CA ARG A 51 -30.24 -8.32 16.54
C ARG A 51 -30.39 -7.92 15.08
N ASP A 52 -30.59 -6.63 14.85
CA ASP A 52 -30.77 -6.09 13.50
C ASP A 52 -29.49 -6.20 12.66
N LEU A 53 -29.60 -6.82 11.48
CA LEU A 53 -28.54 -6.91 10.49
C LEU A 53 -28.46 -5.65 9.63
N ALA A 54 -27.24 -5.20 9.36
CA ALA A 54 -27.00 -4.06 8.49
C ALA A 54 -27.56 -4.29 7.07
N ARG A 55 -28.15 -3.25 6.48
CA ARG A 55 -28.64 -3.28 5.09
C ARG A 55 -27.46 -3.25 4.10
N PRO A 56 -27.55 -3.96 2.96
CA PRO A 56 -26.46 -3.99 1.96
C PRO A 56 -26.00 -2.59 1.52
N TRP A 57 -26.94 -1.68 1.25
CA TRP A 57 -26.60 -0.31 0.83
C TRP A 57 -25.85 0.49 1.91
N ARG A 58 -26.16 0.30 3.19
CA ARG A 58 -25.43 0.96 4.30
C ARG A 58 -23.99 0.45 4.36
N ARG A 59 -23.79 -0.85 4.11
CA ARG A 59 -22.44 -1.43 4.06
C ARG A 59 -21.65 -0.89 2.87
N GLY A 60 -22.28 -0.79 1.70
CA GLY A 60 -21.68 -0.19 0.50
C GLY A 60 -21.29 1.27 0.69
N LEU A 61 -22.21 2.09 1.21
CA LEU A 61 -21.95 3.51 1.48
C LEU A 61 -20.85 3.69 2.55
N ALA A 62 -20.78 2.83 3.57
CA ALA A 62 -19.70 2.88 4.56
C ALA A 62 -18.35 2.63 3.90
N ILE A 63 -18.26 1.63 3.00
CA ILE A 63 -17.03 1.32 2.27
C ILE A 63 -16.63 2.49 1.38
N ILE A 64 -17.57 3.15 0.70
CA ILE A 64 -17.28 4.32 -0.12
C ILE A 64 -16.67 5.45 0.73
N LEU A 65 -17.28 5.76 1.88
CA LEU A 65 -16.74 6.77 2.81
C LEU A 65 -15.35 6.41 3.32
N ASP A 66 -15.14 5.14 3.67
CA ASP A 66 -13.84 4.65 4.12
C ASP A 66 -12.78 4.75 3.02
N VAL A 67 -13.12 4.43 1.77
CA VAL A 67 -12.20 4.56 0.61
C VAL A 67 -11.83 6.01 0.36
N LEU A 68 -12.76 6.96 0.52
CA LEU A 68 -12.45 8.39 0.41
C LEU A 68 -11.46 8.84 1.50
N VAL A 69 -11.64 8.37 2.74
CA VAL A 69 -10.70 8.64 3.84
C VAL A 69 -9.33 8.04 3.52
N ILE A 70 -9.27 6.80 3.04
CA ILE A 70 -8.02 6.12 2.69
C ILE A 70 -7.33 6.85 1.54
N ALA A 71 -8.05 7.27 0.50
CA ALA A 71 -7.48 8.01 -0.62
C ALA A 71 -6.87 9.34 -0.16
N LEU A 72 -7.53 10.02 0.79
CA LEU A 72 -7.02 11.25 1.39
C LEU A 72 -5.78 11.00 2.27
N LEU A 73 -5.74 9.87 2.99
CA LEU A 73 -4.55 9.46 3.75
C LEU A 73 -3.38 9.06 2.83
N ALA A 74 -3.66 8.36 1.74
CA ALA A 74 -2.66 7.89 0.79
C ALA A 74 -2.03 9.05 -0.02
N SER A 75 -2.78 10.14 -0.23
CA SER A 75 -2.29 11.36 -0.88
C SER A 75 -1.62 12.36 0.08
N GLY A 76 -1.61 12.06 1.39
CA GLY A 76 -1.31 13.02 2.45
C GLY A 76 0.12 13.05 2.95
N SER A 77 0.71 14.25 3.00
CA SER A 77 1.82 14.62 3.88
C SER A 77 1.57 14.18 5.33
N PHE A 78 2.63 14.00 6.14
CA PHE A 78 2.60 13.58 7.55
C PHE A 78 1.52 14.26 8.42
N LEU A 79 1.11 15.47 8.06
CA LEU A 79 -0.01 16.23 8.63
C LEU A 79 -1.36 15.48 8.67
N LEU A 80 -1.66 14.58 7.73
CA LEU A 80 -2.93 13.82 7.73
C LEU A 80 -2.85 12.50 8.50
N VAL A 81 -1.65 11.93 8.62
CA VAL A 81 -1.41 10.68 9.36
C VAL A 81 -1.40 10.93 10.87
N LEU A 82 -0.89 12.09 11.31
CA LEU A 82 -0.68 12.41 12.72
C LEU A 82 -1.99 12.47 13.54
N PRO A 83 -3.07 13.12 13.08
CA PRO A 83 -4.37 13.11 13.78
C PRO A 83 -4.97 11.71 13.88
N VAL A 84 -4.83 10.88 12.84
CA VAL A 84 -5.30 9.50 12.85
C VAL A 84 -4.49 8.67 13.84
N ALA A 85 -3.17 8.80 13.85
CA ALA A 85 -2.29 8.13 14.82
C ALA A 85 -2.63 8.55 16.27
N CYS A 86 -2.83 9.85 16.51
CA CYS A 86 -3.26 10.37 17.81
C CYS A 86 -4.63 9.83 18.24
N TYR A 87 -5.61 9.81 17.34
CA TYR A 87 -6.94 9.25 17.60
C TYR A 87 -6.88 7.76 17.96
N LEU A 88 -6.11 6.97 17.19
CA LEU A 88 -5.93 5.55 17.46
C LEU A 88 -5.18 5.31 18.78
N ALA A 89 -4.16 6.11 19.09
CA ALA A 89 -3.46 6.07 20.37
C ALA A 89 -4.38 6.42 21.55
N PHE A 90 -5.24 7.45 21.40
CA PHE A 90 -6.23 7.83 22.39
C PHE A 90 -7.29 6.75 22.61
N ARG A 91 -7.84 6.17 21.54
CA ARG A 91 -8.80 5.04 21.65
C ARG A 91 -8.15 3.79 22.25
N CYS A 92 -6.89 3.50 21.92
CA CYS A 92 -6.10 2.46 22.57
C CYS A 92 -5.93 2.71 24.08
N HIS A 93 -5.66 3.96 24.47
CA HIS A 93 -5.51 4.35 25.87
C HIS A 93 -6.81 4.15 26.67
N LEU A 94 -7.96 4.47 26.07
CA LEU A 94 -9.27 4.25 26.68
C LEU A 94 -9.63 2.77 26.83
N GLN A 95 -9.11 1.88 25.98
CA GLN A 95 -9.32 0.42 26.08
C GLN A 95 -8.37 -0.26 27.10
N GLN A 96 -8.41 0.22 28.34
CA GLN A 96 -7.55 -0.03 29.52
C GLN A 96 -7.20 -1.49 29.95
N GLN A 97 -7.38 -2.53 29.13
CA GLN A 97 -7.12 -3.93 29.52
C GLN A 97 -5.70 -4.46 29.19
N GLN A 98 -4.92 -3.84 28.29
CA GLN A 98 -3.61 -4.41 27.86
C GLN A 98 -2.45 -3.39 27.80
N LYS A 99 -1.95 -2.94 28.97
CA LYS A 99 -0.90 -1.90 29.11
C LYS A 99 0.35 -2.13 28.25
N ARG A 100 0.79 -3.39 28.09
CA ARG A 100 2.02 -3.78 27.38
C ARG A 100 1.91 -3.71 25.85
N ARG A 101 0.70 -3.89 25.30
CA ARG A 101 0.42 -3.75 23.87
C ARG A 101 0.39 -2.28 23.47
N ASN A 102 -0.20 -1.45 24.33
CA ASN A 102 -0.36 -0.01 24.12
C ASN A 102 0.97 0.74 24.12
N THR A 103 1.94 0.34 24.96
CA THR A 103 3.29 0.93 24.94
C THR A 103 4.05 0.61 23.66
N VAL A 104 3.95 -0.62 23.14
CA VAL A 104 4.63 -1.01 21.90
C VAL A 104 4.07 -0.25 20.69
N ILE A 105 2.75 -0.07 20.62
CA ILE A 105 2.10 0.67 19.52
C ILE A 105 2.41 2.17 19.60
N ALA A 106 2.38 2.76 20.80
CA ALA A 106 2.74 4.16 20.98
C ALA A 106 4.20 4.42 20.57
N VAL A 107 5.12 3.50 20.92
CA VAL A 107 6.53 3.57 20.49
C VAL A 107 6.68 3.36 18.99
N ALA A 108 5.94 2.43 18.37
CA ALA A 108 5.98 2.22 16.92
C ALA A 108 5.41 3.40 16.13
N ALA A 109 4.32 4.00 16.60
CA ALA A 109 3.75 5.22 16.02
C ALA A 109 4.69 6.41 16.20
N LEU A 110 5.30 6.55 17.39
CA LEU A 110 6.30 7.59 17.66
C LEU A 110 7.57 7.40 16.81
N LEU A 111 8.01 6.17 16.58
CA LEU A 111 9.10 5.84 15.64
C LEU A 111 8.73 6.15 14.19
N LEU A 112 7.51 5.86 13.75
CA LEU A 112 6.99 6.24 12.43
C LEU A 112 6.84 7.75 12.25
N ILE A 113 6.50 8.47 13.32
CA ILE A 113 6.43 9.95 13.36
C ILE A 113 7.83 10.58 13.42
N LEU A 114 8.80 9.90 14.04
CA LEU A 114 10.19 10.34 14.12
C LEU A 114 11.01 9.95 12.89
N LEU A 115 10.61 8.94 12.12
CA LEU A 115 11.22 8.52 10.86
C LEU A 115 11.44 9.66 9.85
N PRO A 116 10.51 10.61 9.64
CA PRO A 116 10.75 11.80 8.82
C PRO A 116 11.52 12.94 9.52
N ILE A 117 11.70 12.88 10.84
CA ILE A 117 12.48 13.85 11.62
C ILE A 117 13.95 13.40 11.70
N LEU A 118 14.21 12.10 11.51
CA LEU A 118 15.54 11.66 11.12
C LEU A 118 15.88 12.34 9.80
N PRO A 119 17.11 12.88 9.66
CA PRO A 119 17.53 13.51 8.42
C PRO A 119 17.30 12.53 7.27
N ASP A 120 16.44 12.95 6.35
CA ASP A 120 16.07 12.25 5.13
C ASP A 120 17.37 11.88 4.38
N LYS A 121 17.80 10.62 4.52
CA LYS A 121 18.56 9.96 3.46
C LYS A 121 17.55 9.42 2.48
N GLY A 122 16.84 10.35 1.85
CA GLY A 122 16.03 10.10 0.70
C GLY A 122 16.94 9.62 -0.41
N ASP A 123 16.64 8.44 -0.94
CA ASP A 123 16.38 8.23 -2.36
C ASP A 123 16.27 6.72 -2.60
N ASP A 124 15.03 6.25 -2.69
CA ASP A 124 14.66 4.95 -3.24
C ASP A 124 14.92 4.98 -4.77
N ASN A 125 16.21 4.99 -5.12
CA ASN A 125 16.83 4.64 -6.41
C ASN A 125 18.38 4.69 -6.31
N ASN A 126 18.93 4.75 -5.09
CA ASN A 126 20.22 5.35 -4.84
C ASN A 126 21.30 4.38 -4.34
N GLU A 127 21.03 3.08 -4.17
CA GLU A 127 22.11 2.16 -3.76
C GLU A 127 23.28 2.14 -4.75
N ASN A 128 23.01 2.28 -6.06
CA ASN A 128 24.06 2.38 -7.08
C ASN A 128 24.62 3.81 -7.27
N LYS A 129 23.87 4.85 -6.93
CA LYS A 129 24.27 6.27 -7.11
C LYS A 129 24.92 6.88 -5.87
N VAL A 130 24.56 6.48 -4.66
CA VAL A 130 25.28 6.80 -3.41
C VAL A 130 26.62 6.08 -3.41
N ALA A 131 26.69 4.82 -3.82
CA ALA A 131 27.98 4.13 -3.97
C ALA A 131 28.89 4.86 -4.98
N ALA A 132 28.33 5.32 -6.10
CA ALA A 132 29.04 6.14 -7.09
C ALA A 132 29.51 7.48 -6.52
N GLY A 133 28.63 8.22 -5.82
CA GLY A 133 28.94 9.52 -5.22
C GLY A 133 29.97 9.42 -4.09
N ILE A 134 29.87 8.38 -3.25
CA ILE A 134 30.87 8.07 -2.21
C ILE A 134 32.21 7.69 -2.83
N LEU A 135 32.22 6.90 -3.92
CA LEU A 135 33.45 6.52 -4.62
C LEU A 135 34.13 7.75 -5.24
N VAL A 136 33.37 8.63 -5.90
CA VAL A 136 33.87 9.88 -6.47
C VAL A 136 34.42 10.80 -5.38
N ALA A 137 33.72 10.96 -4.26
CA ALA A 137 34.20 11.76 -3.13
C ALA A 137 35.47 11.14 -2.50
N ALA A 138 35.53 9.82 -2.34
CA ALA A 138 36.72 9.14 -1.83
C ALA A 138 37.92 9.28 -2.78
N SER A 139 37.69 9.19 -4.09
CA SER A 139 38.72 9.43 -5.11
C SER A 139 39.20 10.89 -5.15
N ALA A 140 38.28 11.85 -4.99
CA ALA A 140 38.60 13.28 -4.87
C ALA A 140 39.45 13.56 -3.62
N ILE A 141 39.09 13.01 -2.46
CA ILE A 141 39.89 13.14 -1.23
C ILE A 141 41.27 12.49 -1.43
N ALA A 142 41.35 11.32 -2.07
CA ALA A 142 42.62 10.66 -2.34
C ALA A 142 43.53 11.47 -3.30
N LEU A 143 42.95 12.23 -4.24
CA LEU A 143 43.68 13.12 -5.16
C LEU A 143 44.33 14.31 -4.43
N THR A 144 43.73 14.76 -3.32
CA THR A 144 44.28 15.86 -2.48
C THR A 144 45.33 15.39 -1.45
N ASN A 145 45.54 14.08 -1.31
CA ASN A 145 46.48 13.53 -0.34
C ASN A 145 47.94 13.76 -0.78
N THR A 146 48.82 14.09 0.16
CA THR A 146 50.23 14.46 -0.08
C THR A 146 51.06 13.37 -0.76
N ASP A 147 50.62 12.12 -0.65
CA ASP A 147 51.31 10.96 -1.20
C ASP A 147 50.80 10.51 -2.58
N CYS A 148 49.83 11.23 -3.18
CA CYS A 148 49.25 10.84 -4.47
C CYS A 148 50.07 11.38 -5.65
N ASN A 149 50.94 10.53 -6.20
CA ASN A 149 51.71 10.82 -7.43
C ASN A 149 50.87 10.68 -8.72
N ALA A 150 51.45 10.98 -9.88
CA ALA A 150 50.77 10.88 -11.19
C ALA A 150 50.14 9.50 -11.47
N VAL A 151 50.72 8.41 -10.96
CA VAL A 151 50.18 7.05 -11.09
C VAL A 151 48.96 6.83 -10.19
N CYS A 152 48.98 7.37 -8.97
CA CYS A 152 47.84 7.40 -8.06
C CYS A 152 46.69 8.22 -8.66
N ALA A 153 46.99 9.40 -9.20
CA ALA A 153 46.01 10.27 -9.84
C ALA A 153 45.31 9.58 -11.02
N ASP A 154 46.06 8.88 -11.87
CA ASP A 154 45.50 8.16 -13.02
C ASP A 154 44.48 7.09 -12.60
N LYS A 155 44.79 6.33 -11.54
CA LYS A 155 43.89 5.30 -10.98
C LYS A 155 42.63 5.89 -10.35
N GLN A 156 42.72 7.03 -9.68
CA GLN A 156 41.56 7.70 -9.10
C GLN A 156 40.68 8.35 -10.17
N LEU A 157 41.29 8.88 -11.23
CA LEU A 157 40.57 9.44 -12.38
C LEU A 157 39.80 8.36 -13.14
N ASP A 158 40.33 7.15 -13.29
CA ASP A 158 39.60 6.03 -13.91
C ASP A 158 38.34 5.65 -13.09
N ASN A 159 38.42 5.69 -11.75
CA ASN A 159 37.26 5.50 -10.88
C ASN A 159 36.21 6.60 -11.06
N ILE A 160 36.65 7.86 -11.19
CA ILE A 160 35.74 9.00 -11.44
C ILE A 160 35.10 8.89 -12.84
N ILE A 161 35.88 8.57 -13.86
CA ILE A 161 35.42 8.41 -15.25
C ILE A 161 34.31 7.35 -15.35
N THR A 162 34.48 6.20 -14.70
CA THR A 162 33.48 5.11 -14.76
C THR A 162 32.13 5.53 -14.19
N GLN A 163 32.12 6.39 -13.16
CA GLN A 163 30.89 6.91 -12.57
C GLN A 163 30.28 8.04 -13.42
N LEU A 164 31.10 8.94 -13.95
CA LEU A 164 30.63 10.07 -14.77
C LEU A 164 30.04 9.62 -16.12
N ARG A 165 30.49 8.50 -16.68
CA ARG A 165 29.92 7.92 -17.92
C ARG A 165 28.41 7.62 -17.82
N GLY A 166 27.91 7.29 -16.62
CA GLY A 166 26.49 6.98 -16.37
C GLY A 166 25.64 8.19 -15.96
N SER A 167 26.22 9.38 -15.87
CA SER A 167 25.53 10.59 -15.40
C SER A 167 24.88 11.39 -16.53
N MET A 168 23.80 12.12 -16.20
CA MET A 168 23.11 13.06 -17.11
C MET A 168 23.77 14.45 -17.19
N LEU A 169 25.00 14.61 -16.69
CA LEU A 169 25.72 15.89 -16.68
C LEU A 169 26.12 16.33 -18.09
N SER A 170 26.09 17.63 -18.40
CA SER A 170 26.59 18.10 -19.70
C SER A 170 28.12 17.96 -19.77
N ASP A 171 28.68 17.91 -20.99
CA ASP A 171 30.14 17.87 -21.17
C ASP A 171 30.83 19.07 -20.46
N ALA A 172 30.17 20.23 -20.42
CA ALA A 172 30.66 21.43 -19.75
C ALA A 172 30.66 21.30 -18.21
N ASP A 173 29.63 20.67 -17.64
CA ASP A 173 29.55 20.47 -16.18
C ASP A 173 30.62 19.47 -15.69
N VAL A 174 30.88 18.45 -16.50
CA VAL A 174 31.94 17.47 -16.24
C VAL A 174 33.31 18.14 -16.29
N GLU A 175 33.55 18.99 -17.30
CA GLU A 175 34.80 19.74 -17.44
C GLU A 175 35.05 20.66 -16.23
N ALA A 176 34.03 21.41 -15.80
CA ALA A 176 34.12 22.28 -14.65
C ALA A 176 34.47 21.51 -13.37
N MET A 177 33.77 20.41 -13.10
CA MET A 177 33.98 19.58 -11.91
C MET A 177 35.37 18.95 -11.87
N VAL A 178 35.84 18.40 -12.99
CA VAL A 178 37.17 17.76 -13.05
C VAL A 178 38.28 18.80 -12.96
N THR A 179 38.08 19.98 -13.54
CA THR A 179 39.03 21.10 -13.45
C THR A 179 39.18 21.58 -12.00
N GLU A 180 38.07 21.72 -11.28
CA GLU A 180 38.07 22.11 -9.86
C GLU A 180 38.82 21.07 -9.01
N LEU A 181 38.53 19.77 -9.21
CA LEU A 181 39.22 18.68 -8.51
C LEU A 181 40.72 18.60 -8.80
N LEU A 182 41.13 18.84 -10.05
CA LEU A 182 42.54 18.84 -10.42
C LEU A 182 43.27 20.09 -9.91
N SER A 183 42.57 21.23 -9.79
CA SER A 183 43.15 22.47 -9.27
C SER A 183 43.51 22.39 -7.78
N GLU A 184 42.82 21.54 -7.02
CA GLU A 184 43.14 21.25 -5.61
C GLU A 184 44.19 20.14 -5.43
N SER A 185 44.66 19.51 -6.52
CA SER A 185 45.65 18.43 -6.48
C SER A 185 47.10 18.95 -6.48
N ILE A 186 48.04 18.08 -6.11
CA ILE A 186 49.48 18.38 -6.04
C ILE A 186 50.18 18.25 -7.42
N LEU A 187 49.43 17.89 -8.46
CA LEU A 187 49.95 17.68 -9.82
C LEU A 187 50.44 19.00 -10.43
N THR A 188 51.44 18.91 -11.32
CA THR A 188 51.91 20.06 -12.10
C THR A 188 50.89 20.50 -13.15
N GLU A 189 50.92 21.77 -13.58
CA GLU A 189 49.96 22.29 -14.58
C GLU A 189 49.95 21.48 -15.88
N ALA A 190 51.10 20.95 -16.29
CA ALA A 190 51.22 20.09 -17.47
C ALA A 190 50.53 18.73 -17.27
N GLU A 191 50.60 18.15 -16.08
CA GLU A 191 49.95 16.88 -15.73
C GLU A 191 48.43 17.05 -15.55
N GLN A 192 47.99 18.18 -15.01
CA GLN A 192 46.57 18.52 -14.89
C GLN A 192 45.88 18.60 -16.27
N GLN A 193 46.52 19.26 -17.24
CA GLN A 193 46.00 19.34 -18.61
C GLN A 193 45.96 17.97 -19.31
N ALA A 194 46.98 17.13 -19.08
CA ALA A 194 47.01 15.76 -19.59
C ALA A 194 45.89 14.90 -18.98
N ALA A 195 45.66 15.02 -17.67
CA ALA A 195 44.58 14.33 -16.96
C ALA A 195 43.19 14.75 -17.44
N LEU A 196 42.93 16.06 -17.53
CA LEU A 196 41.64 16.60 -17.99
C LEU A 196 41.32 16.15 -19.42
N SER A 197 42.29 16.24 -20.33
CA SER A 197 42.09 15.82 -21.73
C SER A 197 41.86 14.31 -21.86
N LYS A 198 42.46 13.48 -21.00
CA LYS A 198 42.18 12.04 -20.91
C LYS A 198 40.72 11.78 -20.51
N VAL A 199 40.26 12.41 -19.42
CA VAL A 199 38.90 12.26 -18.88
C VAL A 199 37.84 12.67 -19.92
N MET A 200 38.01 13.84 -20.53
CA MET A 200 37.06 14.37 -21.51
C MET A 200 36.98 13.54 -22.78
N ARG A 201 38.12 13.02 -23.25
CA ARG A 201 38.17 12.12 -24.42
C ARG A 201 37.41 10.83 -24.17
N ASP A 202 37.61 10.21 -23.01
CA ASP A 202 36.96 8.96 -22.63
C ASP A 202 35.44 9.11 -22.53
N ILE A 203 34.96 10.14 -21.81
CA ILE A 203 33.52 10.39 -21.63
C ILE A 203 32.85 10.66 -22.98
N LYS A 204 33.47 11.49 -23.82
CA LYS A 204 32.94 11.82 -25.16
C LYS A 204 32.92 10.60 -26.09
N GLN A 205 33.93 9.74 -26.03
CA GLN A 205 33.98 8.51 -26.80
C GLN A 205 32.87 7.54 -26.36
N HIS A 206 32.66 7.36 -25.06
CA HIS A 206 31.58 6.52 -24.54
C HIS A 206 30.19 7.05 -24.90
N ARG A 207 29.94 8.36 -24.78
CA ARG A 207 28.66 8.97 -25.16
C ARG A 207 28.36 8.82 -26.66
N LYS A 208 29.37 8.97 -27.52
CA LYS A 208 29.24 8.73 -28.97
C LYS A 208 28.93 7.26 -29.30
N LEU A 209 29.59 6.32 -28.62
CA LEU A 209 29.32 4.89 -28.79
C LEU A 209 27.91 4.52 -28.32
N ALA A 210 27.45 5.06 -27.19
CA ALA A 210 26.09 4.87 -26.69
C ALA A 210 25.05 5.47 -27.64
N ALA A 211 25.29 6.68 -28.18
CA ALA A 211 24.41 7.30 -29.17
C ALA A 211 24.35 6.50 -30.47
N LYS A 212 25.49 5.94 -30.93
CA LYS A 212 25.53 5.07 -32.11
C LYS A 212 24.76 3.76 -31.86
N GLN A 213 24.92 3.14 -30.69
CA GLN A 213 24.16 1.94 -30.31
C GLN A 213 22.65 2.20 -30.24
N ALA A 214 22.23 3.34 -29.68
CA ALA A 214 20.82 3.73 -29.67
C ALA A 214 20.27 3.95 -31.09
N THR A 215 21.09 4.52 -31.98
CA THR A 215 20.72 4.72 -33.40
C THR A 215 20.64 3.38 -34.14
N ASP A 216 21.60 2.47 -33.94
CA ASP A 216 21.59 1.13 -34.54
C ASP A 216 20.42 0.28 -34.03
N GLN A 217 20.01 0.45 -32.76
CA GLN A 217 18.81 -0.19 -32.20
C GLN A 217 17.52 0.37 -32.82
N LEU A 218 17.42 1.68 -33.02
CA LEU A 218 16.28 2.30 -33.72
C LEU A 218 16.21 1.86 -35.20
N ILE A 219 17.37 1.68 -35.85
CA ILE A 219 17.44 1.17 -37.22
C ILE A 219 17.03 -0.30 -37.26
N HIS A 220 17.52 -1.16 -36.37
CA HIS A 220 17.13 -2.58 -36.30
C HIS A 220 15.64 -2.81 -36.01
N VAL A 221 15.00 -1.94 -35.21
CA VAL A 221 13.55 -1.98 -34.95
C VAL A 221 12.74 -1.63 -36.20
N SER A 222 13.27 -0.78 -37.09
CA SER A 222 12.58 -0.42 -38.34
C SER A 222 12.64 -1.52 -39.43
N THR A 223 13.65 -2.40 -39.40
CA THR A 223 13.87 -3.42 -40.44
C THR A 223 13.25 -4.80 -40.13
N GLN A 224 12.72 -5.01 -38.92
CA GLN A 224 12.04 -6.25 -38.51
C GLN A 224 10.51 -6.10 -38.37
N SER A 225 9.86 -5.34 -39.25
CA SER A 225 8.39 -5.15 -39.22
C SER A 225 7.59 -6.08 -40.15
N SER A 226 8.06 -7.30 -40.47
CA SER A 226 7.27 -8.19 -41.33
C SER A 226 7.31 -9.70 -41.00
N ALA A 227 7.57 -10.09 -39.76
CA ALA A 227 7.32 -11.48 -39.36
C ALA A 227 6.96 -11.60 -37.87
N GLN A 228 5.67 -11.88 -37.64
CA GLN A 228 5.12 -12.50 -36.42
C GLN A 228 4.98 -11.60 -35.18
N VAL A 229 4.07 -10.61 -35.25
CA VAL A 229 3.50 -9.97 -34.05
C VAL A 229 2.47 -10.92 -33.44
N SER A 230 2.69 -11.33 -32.20
CA SER A 230 1.75 -12.16 -31.47
C SER A 230 0.68 -11.29 -30.80
N TRP A 231 -0.59 -11.70 -30.89
CA TRP A 231 -1.76 -10.86 -30.60
C TRP A 231 -1.82 -10.28 -29.18
N TRP A 232 -1.09 -10.86 -28.23
CA TRP A 232 -0.97 -10.38 -26.85
C TRP A 232 -0.08 -9.13 -26.73
N GLN A 233 0.91 -8.94 -27.62
CA GLN A 233 1.79 -7.76 -27.60
C GLN A 233 1.07 -6.49 -28.11
N THR A 234 0.17 -6.64 -29.09
CA THR A 234 -0.67 -5.54 -29.59
C THR A 234 -1.64 -5.00 -28.54
N LEU A 235 -2.06 -5.82 -27.57
CA LEU A 235 -2.95 -5.40 -26.47
C LEU A 235 -2.23 -4.58 -25.38
N GLN A 236 -0.90 -4.71 -25.28
CA GLN A 236 -0.09 -4.01 -24.28
C GLN A 236 0.28 -2.59 -24.71
N GLN A 237 0.22 -2.30 -26.02
CA GLN A 237 0.64 -1.04 -26.63
C GLN A 237 -0.51 -0.05 -26.95
N SER A 238 -1.78 -0.41 -26.74
CA SER A 238 -2.89 0.52 -26.98
C SER A 238 -3.12 1.46 -25.78
N ASP A 239 -3.16 2.76 -26.05
CA ASP A 239 -3.30 3.82 -25.03
C ASP A 239 -4.67 3.86 -24.32
N HIS A 240 -5.60 2.99 -24.71
CA HIS A 240 -6.88 2.77 -24.04
C HIS A 240 -7.10 1.28 -23.69
N SER A 241 -6.04 0.56 -23.34
CA SER A 241 -6.13 -0.85 -22.95
C SER A 241 -6.67 -1.00 -21.52
N VAL A 242 -7.70 -1.82 -21.35
CA VAL A 242 -8.21 -2.27 -20.04
C VAL A 242 -7.08 -2.79 -19.16
N LEU A 243 -6.00 -3.32 -19.75
CA LEU A 243 -4.80 -3.79 -19.05
C LEU A 243 -3.97 -2.65 -18.44
N LYS A 244 -3.89 -1.47 -19.07
CA LYS A 244 -3.26 -0.27 -18.47
C LYS A 244 -4.12 0.27 -17.32
N TRP A 245 -5.45 0.25 -17.47
CA TRP A 245 -6.37 0.54 -16.36
C TRP A 245 -6.19 -0.47 -15.22
N LEU A 246 -6.03 -1.76 -15.53
CA LEU A 246 -5.79 -2.83 -14.55
C LEU A 246 -4.41 -2.72 -13.87
N GLN A 247 -3.36 -2.35 -14.63
CA GLN A 247 -2.03 -2.08 -14.10
C GLN A 247 -2.02 -0.82 -13.24
N GLY A 248 -2.67 0.27 -13.67
CA GLY A 248 -2.88 1.47 -12.88
C GLY A 248 -3.61 1.15 -11.58
N ILE A 249 -4.71 0.39 -11.66
CA ILE A 249 -5.40 -0.15 -10.47
C ILE A 249 -4.50 -1.03 -9.62
N LEU A 250 -3.66 -1.91 -10.19
CA LEU A 250 -2.75 -2.77 -9.42
C LEU A 250 -1.62 -2.00 -8.74
N THR A 251 -1.16 -0.91 -9.35
CA THR A 251 -0.07 -0.06 -8.82
C THR A 251 -0.63 0.90 -7.77
N ASP A 252 -1.82 1.47 -8.02
CA ASP A 252 -2.60 2.24 -7.05
C ASP A 252 -3.12 1.35 -5.92
N LEU A 253 -3.42 0.07 -6.19
CA LEU A 253 -3.62 -0.94 -5.17
C LEU A 253 -2.30 -1.14 -4.43
N GLY A 254 -1.14 -1.35 -5.04
CA GLY A 254 0.11 -1.65 -4.32
C GLY A 254 0.37 -0.75 -3.09
N ILE A 255 0.20 0.56 -3.24
CA ILE A 255 0.34 1.54 -2.15
C ILE A 255 -0.99 1.79 -1.42
N GLY A 256 -2.10 2.02 -2.14
CA GLY A 256 -3.41 2.33 -1.55
C GLY A 256 -4.09 1.14 -0.86
N TYR A 257 -3.88 -0.07 -1.33
CA TYR A 257 -4.30 -1.33 -0.72
C TYR A 257 -3.57 -1.58 0.60
N GLY A 258 -2.28 -1.26 0.69
CA GLY A 258 -1.53 -1.32 1.95
C GLY A 258 -2.15 -0.42 3.02
N TRP A 259 -2.44 0.85 2.64
CA TRP A 259 -3.16 1.78 3.50
C TRP A 259 -4.58 1.32 3.82
N ALA A 260 -5.30 0.72 2.88
CA ALA A 260 -6.63 0.17 3.13
C ALA A 260 -6.60 -0.98 4.13
N VAL A 261 -5.70 -1.95 3.95
CA VAL A 261 -5.52 -3.09 4.87
C VAL A 261 -5.15 -2.57 6.26
N ALA A 262 -4.21 -1.63 6.37
CA ALA A 262 -3.84 -1.01 7.64
C ALA A 262 -5.03 -0.29 8.28
N TYR A 263 -5.69 0.62 7.55
CA TYR A 263 -6.85 1.39 8.02
C TYR A 263 -7.95 0.46 8.55
N PHE A 264 -8.41 -0.48 7.73
CA PHE A 264 -9.51 -1.36 8.13
C PHE A 264 -9.11 -2.29 9.28
N THR A 265 -7.89 -2.81 9.31
CA THR A 265 -7.42 -3.69 10.40
C THR A 265 -7.38 -2.94 11.73
N LEU A 266 -6.76 -1.76 11.74
CA LEU A 266 -6.56 -0.96 12.95
C LEU A 266 -7.87 -0.40 13.48
N PHE A 267 -8.68 0.23 12.62
CA PHE A 267 -9.95 0.82 13.04
C PHE A 267 -10.95 -0.23 13.51
N ILE A 268 -11.11 -1.34 12.78
CA ILE A 268 -12.05 -2.39 13.20
C ILE A 268 -11.63 -2.99 14.55
N SER A 269 -10.34 -3.26 14.77
CA SER A 269 -9.89 -3.83 16.04
C SER A 269 -9.98 -2.83 17.20
N TRP A 270 -9.52 -1.58 17.03
CA TRP A 270 -9.46 -0.60 18.11
C TRP A 270 -10.75 0.16 18.38
N ASN A 271 -11.70 0.12 17.44
CA ASN A 271 -12.96 0.85 17.56
C ASN A 271 -14.16 -0.11 17.71
N ASN A 272 -13.95 -1.28 18.32
CA ASN A 272 -14.98 -2.28 18.60
C ASN A 272 -15.81 -2.63 17.35
N GLY A 273 -15.16 -2.83 16.21
CA GLY A 273 -15.79 -3.23 14.97
C GLY A 273 -16.18 -2.09 14.02
N GLN A 274 -15.75 -0.85 14.28
CA GLN A 274 -16.18 0.32 13.51
C GLN A 274 -15.04 1.05 12.80
N THR A 275 -15.17 1.23 11.50
CA THR A 275 -14.43 2.27 10.77
C THR A 275 -15.16 3.60 10.84
N ILE A 276 -14.54 4.68 10.33
CA ILE A 276 -15.18 6.00 10.28
C ILE A 276 -16.49 5.93 9.48
N GLY A 277 -16.46 5.34 8.27
CA GLY A 277 -17.66 5.20 7.44
C GLY A 277 -18.74 4.32 8.08
N LYS A 278 -18.34 3.24 8.79
CA LYS A 278 -19.28 2.39 9.52
C LYS A 278 -19.90 3.10 10.73
N ALA A 279 -19.10 3.86 11.46
CA ALA A 279 -19.57 4.67 12.58
C ALA A 279 -20.59 5.72 12.11
N MET A 280 -20.30 6.42 11.00
CA MET A 280 -21.22 7.41 10.41
C MET A 280 -22.56 6.82 9.99
N LEU A 281 -22.59 5.55 9.55
CA LEU A 281 -23.82 4.87 9.13
C LEU A 281 -24.48 4.03 10.21
N GLY A 282 -23.98 4.11 11.45
CA GLY A 282 -24.54 3.40 12.58
C GLY A 282 -24.47 1.88 12.42
N ILE A 283 -23.38 1.35 11.89
CA ILE A 283 -23.15 -0.09 11.73
C ILE A 283 -21.83 -0.50 12.38
N LYS A 284 -21.74 -1.77 12.81
CA LYS A 284 -20.50 -2.32 13.40
C LYS A 284 -20.31 -3.79 13.04
N VAL A 285 -19.05 -4.20 12.93
CA VAL A 285 -18.65 -5.60 12.76
C VAL A 285 -18.56 -6.27 14.12
N VAL A 286 -19.10 -7.47 14.26
CA VAL A 286 -19.01 -8.29 15.48
C VAL A 286 -18.57 -9.70 15.10
N GLN A 287 -17.83 -10.39 15.96
CA GLN A 287 -17.56 -11.82 15.78
C GLN A 287 -18.81 -12.63 16.12
N LEU A 288 -18.97 -13.79 15.50
CA LEU A 288 -20.05 -14.73 15.79
C LEU A 288 -20.08 -15.16 17.25
N ASN A 289 -18.91 -15.30 17.89
CA ASN A 289 -18.80 -15.61 19.32
C ASN A 289 -19.02 -14.41 20.27
N ASN A 290 -19.40 -13.23 19.75
CA ASN A 290 -19.59 -11.98 20.50
C ASN A 290 -18.33 -11.49 21.25
N THR A 291 -17.13 -11.89 20.84
CA THR A 291 -15.87 -11.38 21.40
C THR A 291 -15.33 -10.18 20.60
N PRO A 292 -14.54 -9.27 21.22
CA PRO A 292 -13.90 -8.17 20.51
C PRO A 292 -12.96 -8.66 19.40
N LEU A 293 -12.98 -8.02 18.23
CA LEU A 293 -12.10 -8.39 17.12
C LEU A 293 -10.63 -8.11 17.43
N SER A 294 -9.80 -9.16 17.40
CA SER A 294 -8.35 -9.01 17.46
C SER A 294 -7.78 -8.41 16.16
N LEU A 295 -6.54 -7.93 16.23
CA LEU A 295 -5.83 -7.43 15.05
C LEU A 295 -5.68 -8.51 13.97
N TRP A 296 -5.34 -9.74 14.37
CA TRP A 296 -5.16 -10.85 13.43
C TRP A 296 -6.47 -11.23 12.73
N GLN A 297 -7.59 -11.28 13.48
CA GLN A 297 -8.91 -11.54 12.89
C GLN A 297 -9.36 -10.39 11.98
N SER A 298 -9.10 -9.14 12.38
CA SER A 298 -9.41 -7.96 11.57
C SER A 298 -8.59 -7.92 10.27
N PHE A 299 -7.34 -8.40 10.31
CA PHE A 299 -6.47 -8.56 9.14
C PHE A 299 -6.93 -9.70 8.24
N GLY A 300 -7.23 -10.88 8.80
CA GLY A 300 -7.75 -12.03 8.04
C GLY A 300 -9.06 -11.71 7.31
N ARG A 301 -9.92 -10.89 7.94
CA ARG A 301 -11.12 -10.34 7.30
C ARG A 301 -10.81 -9.50 6.06
N GLN A 302 -9.65 -8.82 5.99
CA GLN A 302 -9.24 -8.10 4.77
C GLN A 302 -8.83 -9.02 3.63
N GLY A 303 -8.19 -10.16 3.93
CA GLY A 303 -7.91 -11.19 2.91
C GLY A 303 -9.18 -11.69 2.23
N GLY A 304 -10.31 -11.71 2.95
CA GLY A 304 -11.61 -12.02 2.38
C GLY A 304 -12.10 -11.04 1.30
N TYR A 305 -11.71 -9.75 1.37
CA TYR A 305 -12.01 -8.80 0.29
C TYR A 305 -11.23 -9.13 -0.98
N SER A 306 -9.96 -9.54 -0.86
CA SER A 306 -9.15 -10.00 -1.99
C SER A 306 -9.79 -11.22 -2.65
N ALA A 307 -10.27 -12.18 -1.85
CA ALA A 307 -11.01 -13.34 -2.34
C ALA A 307 -12.32 -12.95 -3.04
N GLY A 308 -13.03 -11.93 -2.53
CA GLY A 308 -14.22 -11.37 -3.18
C GLY A 308 -13.92 -10.80 -4.57
N PHE A 309 -12.79 -10.12 -4.75
CA PHE A 309 -12.34 -9.68 -6.08
C PHE A 309 -11.91 -10.84 -6.97
N ALA A 310 -11.16 -11.80 -6.44
CA ALA A 310 -10.71 -12.98 -7.19
C ALA A 310 -11.87 -13.84 -7.71
N THR A 311 -13.00 -13.85 -7.00
CA THR A 311 -14.23 -14.56 -7.41
C THR A 311 -15.15 -13.73 -8.33
N GLY A 312 -14.64 -12.63 -8.92
CA GLY A 312 -15.41 -11.80 -9.84
C GLY A 312 -16.56 -11.05 -9.16
N LEU A 313 -16.35 -10.62 -7.92
CA LEU A 313 -17.33 -9.93 -7.05
C LEU A 313 -18.49 -10.80 -6.56
N LEU A 314 -18.63 -12.05 -7.02
CA LEU A 314 -19.71 -12.95 -6.60
C LEU A 314 -19.73 -13.13 -5.07
N GLY A 315 -18.56 -13.25 -4.43
CA GLY A 315 -18.45 -13.33 -2.97
C GLY A 315 -19.03 -12.12 -2.21
N PHE A 316 -19.08 -10.94 -2.83
CA PHE A 316 -19.72 -9.76 -2.24
C PHE A 316 -21.23 -9.74 -2.46
N ILE A 317 -21.70 -10.18 -3.64
CA ILE A 317 -23.12 -10.19 -4.00
C ILE A 317 -23.90 -11.19 -3.13
N GLN A 318 -23.23 -12.20 -2.55
CA GLN A 318 -23.81 -13.16 -1.60
C GLN A 318 -24.64 -12.53 -0.48
N ILE A 319 -24.31 -11.30 -0.09
CA ILE A 319 -25.07 -10.52 0.89
C ILE A 319 -26.59 -10.40 0.61
N TYR A 320 -27.01 -10.51 -0.65
CA TYR A 320 -28.42 -10.32 -1.04
C TYR A 320 -29.29 -11.55 -0.76
N TRP A 321 -28.71 -12.75 -0.73
CA TRP A 321 -29.44 -14.01 -0.51
C TRP A 321 -29.00 -14.77 0.73
N ASP A 322 -27.85 -14.44 1.33
CA ASP A 322 -27.41 -15.06 2.58
C ASP A 322 -28.37 -14.71 3.76
N PRO A 323 -28.80 -15.69 4.58
CA PRO A 323 -29.72 -15.46 5.71
C PRO A 323 -29.20 -14.39 6.67
N ASN A 324 -27.91 -14.45 7.01
CA ASN A 324 -27.25 -13.53 7.92
C ASN A 324 -26.60 -12.32 7.21
N ARG A 325 -26.89 -12.14 5.92
CA ARG A 325 -26.28 -11.11 5.06
C ARG A 325 -24.75 -11.10 5.16
N GLN A 326 -24.14 -12.27 5.23
CA GLN A 326 -22.69 -12.41 5.22
C GLN A 326 -22.17 -12.36 3.77
N ALA A 327 -21.19 -11.50 3.54
CA ALA A 327 -20.36 -11.56 2.35
C ALA A 327 -19.17 -12.49 2.60
N ILE A 328 -18.41 -12.82 1.56
CA ILE A 328 -17.28 -13.76 1.66
C ILE A 328 -16.25 -13.37 2.73
N GLN A 329 -15.96 -12.07 2.88
CA GLN A 329 -15.07 -11.59 3.93
C GLN A 329 -15.63 -11.80 5.35
N ASP A 330 -16.95 -11.79 5.50
CA ASP A 330 -17.56 -11.99 6.81
C ASP A 330 -17.53 -13.47 7.19
N LYS A 331 -17.75 -14.36 6.20
CA LYS A 331 -17.67 -15.82 6.36
C LYS A 331 -16.27 -16.30 6.68
N VAL A 332 -15.26 -15.80 5.97
CA VAL A 332 -13.84 -16.17 6.21
C VAL A 332 -13.37 -15.75 7.61
N ALA A 333 -13.95 -14.70 8.17
CA ALA A 333 -13.55 -14.16 9.46
C ALA A 333 -14.50 -14.48 10.62
N ASP A 334 -15.54 -15.29 10.40
CA ASP A 334 -16.59 -15.59 11.38
C ASP A 334 -17.17 -14.32 12.01
N THR A 335 -17.62 -13.39 11.15
CA THR A 335 -18.16 -12.09 11.57
C THR A 335 -19.55 -11.80 11.00
N LEU A 336 -20.25 -10.87 11.65
CA LEU A 336 -21.52 -10.29 11.21
C LEU A 336 -21.41 -8.76 11.22
N VAL A 337 -22.30 -8.10 10.47
CA VAL A 337 -22.42 -6.64 10.51
C VAL A 337 -23.79 -6.26 11.04
N LEU A 338 -23.80 -5.71 12.25
CA LEU A 338 -25.01 -5.29 12.93
C LEU A 338 -25.32 -3.83 12.63
N GLN A 339 -26.61 -3.52 12.61
CA GLN A 339 -27.10 -2.17 12.69
C GLN A 339 -27.20 -1.75 14.16
N MET A 340 -26.65 -0.59 14.49
CA MET A 340 -26.78 -0.01 15.83
C MET A 340 -28.12 0.71 15.94
N ARG A 341 -28.76 0.53 17.10
CA ARG A 341 -29.89 1.35 17.55
C ARG A 341 -29.29 2.54 18.29
N PHE A 342 -29.65 3.75 17.86
CA PHE A 342 -29.29 5.00 18.55
C PHE A 342 -30.34 5.34 19.59
#